data_AF-A0A9P8ZBW0-F1
#
_entry.id   AF-A0A9P8ZBW0-F1
#
_cell.length_a   1.000
_cell.length_b   1.000
_cell.length_c   1.000
_cell.angle_alpha   90.00
_cell.angle_beta   90.00
_cell.angle_gamma   90.00
#
_symmetry.space_group_name_H-M   'P 1'
#
loop_
_entity.id
_entity.type
_entity.pdbx_description
1 polymer ?
#
loop_
_entity_poly.entity_id
_entity_poly.type
_entity_poly.pdbx_seq_one_letter_code
_entity_poly.pdbx_strand_id
1 'polypeptide(L)'
;TDFDRKYPPDRHGDEAGPNARVWRVYRDRVTELDEDLMQGWNSTLDVLLIFAGLFSAIVTAFVIEATTQLQHDYTQYTAIGVFAVLAALNGTVAAPSSLPDFNHVQVASRSRWINGIWFASLALALIDALLAILVKQWLVEYGSR
;
A
#
# COMPACT_ATOMS: atom_id res chain seq x y z
N THR A 1 42.39 21.95 25.04
CA THR A 1 41.09 22.57 24.66
C THR A 1 39.95 21.74 25.26
N ASP A 2 38.68 22.17 25.17
CA ASP A 2 37.55 21.34 25.63
C ASP A 2 37.48 19.98 24.91
N PHE A 3 37.94 19.98 23.65
CA PHE A 3 38.15 18.78 22.85
C PHE A 3 39.16 17.79 23.46
N ASP A 4 40.32 18.27 23.95
CA ASP A 4 41.31 17.40 24.61
C ASP A 4 40.83 16.86 25.96
N ARG A 5 39.85 17.53 26.58
CA ARG A 5 39.21 17.08 27.82
C ARG A 5 38.19 15.98 27.55
N LYS A 6 37.41 16.10 26.46
CA LYS A 6 36.45 15.06 26.02
C LYS A 6 37.15 13.85 25.40
N TYR A 7 38.26 14.07 24.67
CA TYR A 7 39.04 13.01 24.05
C TYR A 7 40.53 13.20 24.36
N PRO A 8 41.11 12.53 25.38
CA PRO A 8 42.53 12.66 25.72
C PRO A 8 43.44 12.12 24.60
N PRO A 9 44.69 12.63 24.48
CA PRO A 9 45.63 12.21 23.44
C PRO A 9 46.13 10.80 23.73
N ASP A 10 46.18 9.98 22.67
CA ASP A 10 46.70 8.62 22.80
C ASP A 10 48.22 8.65 22.94
N ARG A 11 48.79 7.58 23.51
CA ARG A 11 50.25 7.42 23.51
C ARG A 11 50.74 7.29 22.08
N HIS A 12 51.91 7.87 21.83
CA HIS A 12 52.54 7.80 20.52
C HIS A 12 52.77 6.34 20.11
N GLY A 13 52.20 5.92 18.98
CA GLY A 13 52.17 4.52 18.52
C GLY A 13 50.83 3.79 18.71
N ASP A 14 49.95 4.28 19.61
CA ASP A 14 48.62 3.70 19.84
C ASP A 14 47.51 4.42 19.05
N GLU A 15 47.87 5.40 18.22
CA GLU A 15 46.96 6.27 17.45
C GLU A 15 46.16 5.49 16.37
N ALA A 16 46.61 4.30 15.99
CA ALA A 16 45.91 3.38 15.08
C ALA A 16 45.28 2.17 15.82
N GLY A 17 45.40 2.12 17.15
CA GLY A 17 44.83 1.05 17.96
C GLY A 17 43.30 1.04 17.94
N PRO A 18 42.64 -0.08 18.28
CA PRO A 18 41.18 -0.19 18.29
C PRO A 18 40.49 0.79 19.27
N ASN A 19 41.22 1.30 20.26
CA ASN A 19 40.74 2.30 21.22
C ASN A 19 41.28 3.72 20.95
N ALA A 20 41.84 3.96 19.77
CA ALA A 20 42.37 5.27 19.43
C ALA A 20 41.29 6.37 19.47
N ARG A 21 41.72 7.56 19.84
CA ARG A 21 40.99 8.81 19.89
C ARG A 21 40.19 9.05 18.60
N VAL A 22 40.78 8.75 17.44
CA VAL A 22 40.10 8.93 16.13
C VAL A 22 38.82 8.09 16.04
N TRP A 23 38.84 6.84 16.51
CA TRP A 23 37.68 5.96 16.48
C TRP A 23 36.60 6.38 17.48
N ARG A 24 36.98 6.93 18.64
CA ARG A 24 36.01 7.48 19.60
C ARG A 24 35.32 8.72 19.06
N VAL A 25 36.08 9.65 18.49
CA VAL A 25 35.55 10.87 17.88
C VAL A 25 34.65 10.54 16.69
N TYR A 26 35.10 9.62 15.82
CA TYR A 26 34.31 9.15 14.69
C TYR A 26 33.01 8.51 15.15
N ARG A 27 33.07 7.61 16.14
CA ARG A 27 31.89 6.93 16.68
C ARG A 27 30.89 7.90 17.26
N ASP A 28 31.32 8.81 18.15
CA ASP A 28 30.42 9.82 18.71
C ASP A 28 29.76 10.65 17.61
N ARG A 29 30.53 11.03 16.58
CA ARG A 29 29.98 11.82 15.48
C ARG A 29 29.01 11.04 14.59
N VAL A 30 29.30 9.76 14.36
CA VAL A 30 28.42 8.87 13.61
C VAL A 30 27.14 8.62 14.41
N THR A 31 27.23 8.38 15.72
CA THR A 31 26.04 8.18 16.58
C THR A 31 25.13 9.40 16.58
N GLU A 32 25.66 10.62 16.73
CA GLU A 32 24.86 11.85 16.61
C GLU A 32 24.17 11.95 15.25
N LEU A 33 24.90 11.67 14.16
CA LEU A 33 24.34 11.72 12.81
C LEU A 33 23.27 10.64 12.58
N ASP A 34 23.51 9.43 13.08
CA ASP A 34 22.60 8.30 12.94
C ASP A 34 21.31 8.55 13.70
N GLU A 35 21.37 9.06 14.93
CA GLU A 35 20.18 9.43 15.71
C GLU A 35 19.31 10.47 14.97
N ASP A 36 19.93 11.52 14.44
CA ASP A 36 19.24 12.56 13.66
C ASP A 36 18.59 11.98 12.39
N LEU A 37 19.33 11.13 11.66
CA LEU A 37 18.82 10.45 10.48
C LEU A 37 17.66 9.53 10.85
N MET A 38 17.85 8.63 11.81
CA MET A 38 16.82 7.69 12.26
C MET A 38 15.53 8.41 12.67
N GLN A 39 15.63 9.54 13.36
CA GLN A 39 14.47 10.37 13.71
C GLN A 39 13.76 10.92 12.46
N GLY A 40 14.52 11.43 11.49
CA GLY A 40 13.96 11.93 10.22
C GLY A 40 13.30 10.83 9.38
N TRP A 41 13.92 9.66 9.30
CA TRP A 41 13.35 8.49 8.61
C TRP A 41 12.07 8.01 9.30
N ASN A 42 12.05 7.93 10.62
CA ASN A 42 10.87 7.52 11.37
C ASN A 42 9.68 8.47 11.11
N SER A 43 9.92 9.79 11.11
CA SER A 43 8.89 10.78 10.78
C SER A 43 8.39 10.65 9.33
N THR A 44 9.29 10.43 8.38
CA THR A 44 8.93 10.22 6.97
C THR A 44 8.09 8.96 6.80
N LEU A 45 8.44 7.87 7.48
CA LEU A 45 7.69 6.61 7.44
C LEU A 45 6.30 6.74 8.09
N ASP A 46 6.16 7.52 9.16
CA ASP A 46 4.83 7.81 9.74
C ASP A 46 3.92 8.53 8.75
N VAL A 47 4.46 9.54 8.05
CA VAL A 47 3.70 10.26 7.01
C VAL A 47 3.33 9.31 5.88
N LEU A 48 4.28 8.50 5.38
CA LEU A 48 4.03 7.54 4.31
C LEU A 48 2.94 6.52 4.71
N LEU A 49 2.95 6.04 5.95
CA LEU A 49 1.95 5.09 6.46
C LEU A 49 0.54 5.70 6.52
N ILE A 50 0.43 6.97 6.91
CA ILE A 50 -0.83 7.71 6.88
C ILE A 50 -1.34 7.83 5.43
N PHE A 51 -0.46 8.22 4.50
CA PHE A 51 -0.81 8.31 3.08
C PHE A 51 -1.22 6.97 2.50
N ALA A 52 -0.51 5.88 2.81
CA ALA A 52 -0.85 4.53 2.38
C ALA A 52 -2.22 4.10 2.91
N GLY A 53 -2.54 4.40 4.17
CA GLY A 53 -3.85 4.13 4.77
C GLY A 53 -4.98 4.91 4.09
N LEU A 54 -4.80 6.22 3.87
CA LEU A 54 -5.78 7.07 3.18
C LEU A 54 -5.98 6.62 1.73
N PHE A 55 -4.89 6.32 1.03
CA PHE A 55 -4.94 5.82 -0.34
C PHE A 55 -5.67 4.47 -0.41
N SER A 56 -5.38 3.55 0.52
CA SER A 56 -6.08 2.26 0.61
C SER A 56 -7.59 2.42 0.86
N ALA A 57 -8.01 3.37 1.70
CA ALA A 57 -9.42 3.66 1.93
C ALA A 57 -10.12 4.18 0.65
N ILE A 58 -9.48 5.13 -0.05
CA ILE A 58 -10.00 5.67 -1.32
C ILE A 58 -10.09 4.57 -2.38
N VAL A 59 -9.04 3.77 -2.54
CA VAL A 59 -9.03 2.65 -3.50
C VAL A 59 -10.08 1.59 -3.13
N THR A 60 -10.27 1.28 -1.85
CA THR A 60 -11.30 0.35 -1.40
C THR A 60 -12.70 0.84 -1.80
N ALA A 61 -12.99 2.13 -1.66
CA ALA A 61 -14.25 2.72 -2.12
C ALA A 61 -14.43 2.55 -3.64
N PHE A 62 -13.39 2.82 -4.43
CA PHE A 62 -13.42 2.59 -5.88
C PHE A 62 -13.54 1.11 -6.26
N VAL A 63 -12.94 0.18 -5.50
CA VAL A 63 -13.11 -1.27 -5.71
C VAL A 63 -14.54 -1.70 -5.42
N ILE A 64 -15.17 -1.17 -4.38
CA ILE A 64 -16.59 -1.45 -4.07
C ILE A 64 -17.47 -0.96 -5.23
N GLU A 65 -17.23 0.25 -5.74
CA GLU A 65 -17.99 0.79 -6.88
C GLU A 65 -17.69 0.06 -8.20
N ALA A 66 -16.43 -0.34 -8.42
CA ALA A 66 -16.05 -1.12 -9.60
C ALA A 66 -16.67 -2.52 -9.58
N THR A 67 -16.74 -3.16 -8.42
CA THR A 67 -17.37 -4.48 -8.25
C THR A 67 -18.89 -4.42 -8.42
N THR A 68 -19.55 -3.36 -7.94
CA THR A 68 -20.97 -3.14 -8.22
C THR A 68 -21.23 -2.81 -9.69
N GLN A 69 -20.36 -2.05 -10.37
CA GLN A 69 -20.48 -1.84 -11.82
C GLN A 69 -20.19 -3.09 -12.65
N LEU A 70 -19.36 -4.02 -12.15
CA LEU A 70 -19.18 -5.34 -12.78
C LEU A 70 -20.43 -6.22 -12.61
N GLN A 71 -21.17 -6.07 -11.50
CA GLN A 71 -22.47 -6.71 -11.32
C GLN A 71 -23.55 -5.95 -12.09
N HIS A 72 -23.79 -6.40 -13.32
CA HIS A 72 -24.83 -5.86 -14.20
C HIS A 72 -26.21 -5.80 -13.53
N ASP A 73 -26.95 -4.75 -13.91
CA ASP A 73 -28.29 -4.35 -13.47
C ASP A 73 -29.31 -5.52 -13.45
N TYR A 74 -29.34 -6.27 -12.34
CA TYR A 74 -30.29 -7.37 -12.12
C TYR A 74 -31.74 -6.94 -12.31
N THR A 75 -32.03 -5.65 -12.14
CA THR A 75 -33.36 -5.06 -12.31
C THR A 75 -33.82 -5.08 -13.76
N GLN A 76 -32.93 -4.84 -14.74
CA GLN A 76 -33.31 -4.99 -16.16
C GLN A 76 -33.47 -6.46 -16.57
N TYR A 77 -32.60 -7.35 -16.08
CA TYR A 77 -32.70 -8.78 -16.39
C TYR A 77 -33.92 -9.45 -15.76
N THR A 78 -34.26 -9.10 -14.51
CA THR A 78 -35.49 -9.58 -13.86
C THR A 78 -36.73 -8.98 -14.51
N ALA A 79 -36.72 -7.70 -14.90
CA ALA A 79 -37.84 -7.09 -15.62
C ALA A 79 -38.11 -7.79 -16.97
N ILE A 80 -37.05 -8.09 -17.75
CA ILE A 80 -37.18 -8.82 -19.02
C ILE A 80 -37.67 -10.26 -18.78
N GLY A 81 -37.13 -10.94 -17.75
CA GLY A 81 -37.57 -12.29 -17.38
C GLY A 81 -39.04 -12.35 -16.95
N VAL A 82 -39.47 -11.41 -16.11
CA VAL A 82 -40.87 -11.31 -15.65
C VAL A 82 -41.80 -10.94 -16.81
N PHE A 83 -41.39 -10.03 -17.69
CA PHE A 83 -42.17 -9.66 -18.88
C PHE A 83 -42.31 -10.83 -19.85
N ALA A 84 -41.26 -11.64 -20.06
CA ALA A 84 -41.30 -12.83 -20.89
C ALA A 84 -42.25 -13.90 -20.33
N VAL A 85 -42.24 -14.11 -19.00
CA VAL A 85 -43.17 -15.04 -18.32
C VAL A 85 -44.61 -14.55 -18.42
N LEU A 86 -44.86 -13.26 -18.18
CA LEU A 86 -46.18 -12.64 -18.32
C LEU A 86 -46.70 -12.74 -19.76
N ALA A 87 -45.86 -12.49 -20.77
CA ALA A 87 -46.23 -12.62 -22.18
C ALA A 87 -46.57 -14.06 -22.57
N ALA A 88 -45.81 -15.04 -22.05
CA ALA A 88 -46.08 -16.47 -22.26
C ALA A 88 -47.38 -16.95 -21.59
N LEU A 89 -47.71 -16.42 -20.41
CA LEU A 89 -48.97 -16.70 -19.70
C LEU A 89 -50.19 -16.05 -20.37
N ASN A 90 -50.03 -14.87 -20.97
CA ASN A 90 -51.14 -14.07 -21.48
C ASN A 90 -51.47 -14.32 -22.97
N GLY A 91 -50.68 -15.14 -23.68
CA GLY A 91 -50.97 -15.68 -25.02
C GLY A 91 -51.18 -14.67 -26.16
N THR A 92 -51.02 -13.37 -25.90
CA THR A 92 -51.45 -12.26 -26.77
C THR A 92 -50.28 -11.49 -27.38
N VAL A 93 -49.06 -11.73 -26.91
CA VAL A 93 -47.85 -11.05 -27.37
C VAL A 93 -46.84 -12.13 -27.76
N ALA A 94 -46.29 -12.03 -28.98
CA ALA A 94 -45.22 -12.93 -29.41
C ALA A 94 -44.10 -12.92 -28.36
N ALA A 95 -43.81 -14.10 -27.79
CA ALA A 95 -42.72 -14.23 -26.84
C ALA A 95 -41.43 -13.69 -27.49
N PRO A 96 -40.62 -12.89 -26.77
CA PRO A 96 -39.35 -12.40 -27.33
C PRO A 96 -38.54 -13.60 -27.81
N SER A 97 -38.16 -13.58 -29.09
CA SER A 97 -37.58 -14.71 -29.84
C SER A 97 -36.19 -15.15 -29.37
N SER A 98 -35.66 -14.49 -28.34
CA SER A 98 -34.41 -14.83 -27.70
C SER A 98 -34.57 -14.61 -26.20
N LEU A 99 -34.49 -15.70 -25.42
CA LEU A 99 -34.17 -15.56 -24.00
C LEU A 99 -32.82 -14.81 -23.90
N PRO A 100 -32.67 -13.86 -22.95
CA PRO A 100 -31.35 -13.32 -22.65
C PRO A 100 -30.41 -14.49 -22.35
N ASP A 101 -29.31 -14.61 -23.09
CA ASP A 101 -28.30 -15.63 -22.81
C ASP A 101 -27.66 -15.31 -21.45
N PHE A 102 -28.11 -15.99 -20.40
CA PHE A 102 -27.60 -15.86 -19.04
C PHE A 102 -26.12 -16.25 -18.91
N ASN A 103 -25.57 -16.97 -19.90
CA ASN A 103 -24.15 -17.35 -19.92
C ASN A 103 -23.26 -16.32 -20.62
N HIS A 104 -23.84 -15.38 -21.37
CA HIS A 104 -23.12 -14.28 -22.02
C HIS A 104 -23.18 -13.00 -21.18
N VAL A 105 -22.70 -13.09 -19.95
CA VAL A 105 -22.28 -11.91 -19.21
C VAL A 105 -21.02 -11.37 -19.89
N GLN A 106 -21.21 -10.59 -20.96
CA GLN A 106 -20.14 -9.85 -21.61
C GLN A 106 -19.70 -8.73 -20.66
N VAL A 107 -18.94 -9.09 -19.62
CA VAL A 107 -18.20 -8.11 -18.82
C VAL A 107 -17.24 -7.42 -19.77
N ALA A 108 -17.57 -6.17 -20.13
CA ALA A 108 -16.80 -5.37 -21.07
C ALA A 108 -15.32 -5.48 -20.75
N SER A 109 -14.50 -5.95 -21.69
CA SER A 109 -13.08 -6.26 -21.46
C SER A 109 -12.30 -5.11 -20.82
N ARG A 110 -12.70 -3.86 -21.10
CA ARG A 110 -12.16 -2.65 -20.48
C ARG A 110 -12.43 -2.54 -18.96
N SER A 111 -13.62 -2.95 -18.51
CA SER A 111 -14.00 -2.92 -17.09
C SER A 111 -13.11 -3.85 -16.25
N ARG A 112 -12.73 -5.02 -16.80
CA ARG A 112 -11.77 -5.94 -16.17
C ARG A 112 -10.38 -5.33 -15.99
N TRP A 113 -9.88 -4.61 -17.00
CA TRP A 113 -8.58 -3.94 -16.92
C TRP A 113 -8.57 -2.81 -15.88
N ILE A 114 -9.63 -2.00 -15.84
CA ILE A 114 -9.76 -0.90 -14.87
C ILE A 114 -9.81 -1.47 -13.44
N ASN A 115 -10.61 -2.50 -13.19
CA ASN A 115 -10.66 -3.16 -11.88
C ASN A 115 -9.30 -3.80 -11.51
N GLY A 116 -8.59 -4.37 -12.49
CA GLY A 116 -7.24 -4.89 -12.30
C GLY A 116 -6.24 -3.81 -11.90
N ILE A 117 -6.29 -2.63 -12.52
CA ILE A 117 -5.44 -1.48 -12.17
C ILE A 117 -5.76 -0.97 -10.76
N TRP A 118 -7.03 -0.89 -10.39
CA TRP A 118 -7.43 -0.54 -9.02
C TRP A 118 -6.88 -1.54 -8.00
N PHE A 119 -7.02 -2.84 -8.25
CA PHE A 119 -6.48 -3.88 -7.38
C PHE A 119 -4.95 -3.83 -7.30
N ALA A 120 -4.25 -3.61 -8.42
CA ALA A 120 -2.81 -3.45 -8.44
C ALA A 120 -2.35 -2.23 -7.63
N SER A 121 -3.08 -1.11 -7.72
CA SER A 121 -2.79 0.08 -6.93
C SER A 121 -2.95 -0.18 -5.43
N LEU A 122 -3.98 -0.93 -5.02
CA LEU A 122 -4.19 -1.34 -3.63
C LEU A 122 -3.06 -2.25 -3.13
N ALA A 123 -2.68 -3.23 -3.94
CA ALA A 123 -1.59 -4.15 -3.60
C ALA A 123 -0.26 -3.41 -3.44
N LEU A 124 0.08 -2.48 -4.34
CA LEU A 124 1.28 -1.67 -4.23
C LEU A 124 1.29 -0.80 -2.97
N ALA A 125 0.15 -0.21 -2.59
CA ALA A 125 0.03 0.56 -1.35
C ALA A 125 0.20 -0.31 -0.08
N LEU A 126 -0.31 -1.54 -0.10
CA LEU A 126 -0.09 -2.49 1.00
C LEU A 126 1.37 -2.93 1.10
N ILE A 127 2.04 -3.15 -0.05
CA ILE A 127 3.47 -3.48 -0.07
C ILE A 127 4.29 -2.31 0.49
N ASP A 128 4.00 -1.07 0.07
CA ASP A 128 4.65 0.13 0.59
C ASP A 128 4.47 0.28 2.11
N ALA A 129 3.25 0.07 2.61
CA ALA A 129 2.98 0.06 4.04
C ALA A 129 3.75 -1.04 4.80
N LEU A 130 3.82 -2.26 4.25
CA LEU A 130 4.58 -3.36 4.84
C LEU A 130 6.09 -3.05 4.88
N LEU A 131 6.65 -2.48 3.80
CA LEU A 131 8.04 -2.05 3.76
C LEU A 131 8.30 -0.95 4.79
N ALA A 132 7.41 0.05 4.91
CA ALA A 132 7.53 1.10 5.90
C ALA A 132 7.56 0.55 7.34
N ILE A 133 6.70 -0.43 7.63
CA ILE A 133 6.68 -1.12 8.93
C ILE A 133 7.97 -1.90 9.16
N LEU A 134 8.48 -2.63 8.16
CA LEU A 134 9.72 -3.39 8.27
C LEU A 134 10.92 -2.47 8.58
N VAL A 135 11.03 -1.34 7.87
CA VAL A 135 12.09 -0.36 8.11
C VAL A 135 11.95 0.25 9.51
N LYS A 136 10.72 0.53 9.98
CA LYS A 136 10.50 0.96 11.37
C LYS A 136 10.97 -0.08 12.39
N GLN A 137 10.65 -1.35 12.18
CA GLN A 137 11.11 -2.42 13.07
C GLN A 137 12.64 -2.52 13.09
N TRP A 138 13.27 -2.40 11.93
CA TRP A 138 14.72 -2.40 11.82
C TRP A 138 15.36 -1.19 12.51
N LEU A 139 14.80 0.02 12.33
CA LEU A 139 15.28 1.23 13.01
C LEU A 139 15.20 1.11 14.53
N VAL A 140 14.12 0.54 15.07
CA VAL A 140 13.97 0.33 16.52
C VAL A 140 15.01 -0.67 17.04
N GLU A 141 15.23 -1.78 16.34
CA GLU A 141 16.25 -2.77 16.70
C GLU A 141 17.67 -2.16 16.59
N TYR A 142 17.93 -1.37 15.56
CA TYR A 142 19.22 -0.74 15.34
C TYR A 142 19.53 0.30 16.43
N GLY A 143 18.54 1.10 16.85
CA GLY A 143 18.70 2.05 17.96
C GLY A 143 18.74 1.39 19.34
N SER A 144 18.31 0.12 19.44
CA SER A 144 18.43 -0.67 20.67
C SER A 144 19.83 -1.29 20.86
N ARG A 145 20.70 -1.25 19.84
CA ARG A 145 22.05 -1.85 19.86
C ARG A 145 23.13 -0.81 20.07
#